data_AF-A0AAV1IH31-F1
#
_entry.id   AF-A0AAV1IH31-F1
#
_cell.length_a   1.000
_cell.length_b   1.000
_cell.length_c   1.000
_cell.angle_alpha   90.00
_cell.angle_beta   90.00
_cell.angle_gamma   90.00
#
_symmetry.space_group_name_H-M   'P 1'
#
loop_
_entity.id
_entity.type
_entity.pdbx_description
1 polymer ?
#
loop_
_entity_poly.entity_id
_entity_poly.type
_entity_poly.pdbx_seq_one_letter_code
_entity_poly.pdbx_strand_id
1 'polypeptide(L)'
;MTNATSSCTQITLQPISVAAAKTNGKGPGKIIPRLSPSKAQFNLELSLNPGQKSNEDELPQRFPAWLSEGNVQAFDVRQPQALYAAWDVFRSSKPACLLHTPLIAHLVSKWTPEYLSSAFGGVQKVEVLCAEERSSAYLDHDSEKNIYGSFYHVREPKTRRLPMTVPEFVGCLTSWSSKKLLLKAEVMHGAEGGVMAEPDKDLGQQLRSDLQTAVDWQWLKDAQQIYKWGSVSSVSLEMGSRNGLQPARYNRRDRLLAQVSGRRRILLIAPDHAHHGMYPFAWHHTYDGYAMPDLDSPDREAWPKLGTVRGLSLVLQPGQLLFIPAYWFAHVQDMDQATTTLVFTFSMGLRLQSQAALGLAVSRLIEERVGLAEGMADVRKWLLIIGYDDEENWLDIGTVKGYKRVVMCQEVREEIRTVLGEQTCIKDFLLAMCDDRLQPTPWLNKDFREPLYLTDKVLQLPDTRSDEDIRYPELFRHRIEAAH
;
A
#
# COMPACT_ATOMS: atom_id res chain seq x y z
N MET A 1 -39.57 -21.28 49.84
CA MET A 1 -40.97 -20.82 49.91
C MET A 1 -41.29 -20.10 48.60
N THR A 2 -42.35 -20.57 47.91
CA THR A 2 -43.19 -19.90 46.88
C THR A 2 -42.47 -19.26 45.67
N ASN A 3 -42.38 -19.91 44.49
CA ASN A 3 -43.37 -20.11 43.41
C ASN A 3 -43.99 -18.86 42.74
N ALA A 4 -43.91 -18.88 41.39
CA ALA A 4 -44.82 -18.32 40.38
C ALA A 4 -44.66 -16.80 40.07
N THR A 5 -44.84 -16.27 38.85
CA THR A 5 -45.63 -16.66 37.67
C THR A 5 -45.14 -15.93 36.40
N SER A 6 -45.23 -16.60 35.26
CA SER A 6 -45.30 -16.03 33.90
C SER A 6 -46.57 -15.21 33.66
N SER A 7 -46.52 -14.17 32.81
CA SER A 7 -47.68 -13.82 31.97
C SER A 7 -47.26 -13.13 30.67
N CYS A 8 -47.96 -13.51 29.62
CA CYS A 8 -47.85 -13.16 28.20
C CYS A 8 -49.08 -12.33 27.84
N THR A 9 -48.95 -11.24 27.07
CA THR A 9 -50.04 -10.54 26.32
C THR A 9 -49.44 -9.25 25.75
N GLN A 10 -49.74 -8.71 24.58
CA GLN A 10 -50.46 -9.09 23.36
C GLN A 10 -50.19 -7.92 22.40
N ILE A 11 -49.97 -8.22 21.13
CA ILE A 11 -49.83 -7.23 20.06
C ILE A 11 -51.21 -6.62 19.78
N THR A 12 -51.31 -5.29 19.70
CA THR A 12 -52.50 -4.61 19.18
C THR A 12 -52.10 -3.65 18.07
N LEU A 13 -52.47 -3.99 16.83
CA LEU A 13 -52.37 -3.12 15.66
C LEU A 13 -53.65 -2.27 15.57
N GLN A 14 -53.51 -0.98 15.29
CA GLN A 14 -54.63 -0.15 14.82
C GLN A 14 -54.32 0.43 13.42
N PRO A 15 -55.32 0.44 12.51
CA PRO A 15 -55.13 0.83 11.11
C PRO A 15 -55.35 2.34 10.89
N ILE A 16 -54.57 2.94 10.00
CA ILE A 16 -54.83 4.31 9.51
C ILE A 16 -55.52 4.23 8.15
N SER A 17 -56.68 4.87 8.07
CA SER A 17 -57.60 4.97 6.93
C SER A 17 -57.05 5.83 5.80
N VAL A 18 -57.23 5.36 4.56
CA VAL A 18 -57.00 6.13 3.32
C VAL A 18 -58.32 6.76 2.87
N ALA A 19 -58.35 8.09 2.75
CA ALA A 19 -59.48 8.82 2.17
C ALA A 19 -59.31 8.96 0.65
N ALA A 20 -60.37 8.60 -0.07
CA ALA A 20 -60.47 8.61 -1.53
C ALA A 20 -60.79 10.00 -2.10
N ALA A 21 -60.20 10.34 -3.24
CA ALA A 21 -60.71 11.39 -4.13
C ALA A 21 -60.81 10.86 -5.56
N LYS A 22 -61.97 11.13 -6.17
CA LYS A 22 -62.48 10.54 -7.42
C LYS A 22 -61.85 11.13 -8.69
N THR A 23 -61.82 10.24 -9.67
CA THR A 23 -61.56 10.28 -11.11
C THR A 23 -62.05 11.49 -11.92
N ASN A 24 -61.30 11.83 -12.98
CA ASN A 24 -61.82 12.11 -14.33
C ASN A 24 -60.78 11.68 -15.38
N GLY A 25 -61.22 10.96 -16.42
CA GLY A 25 -60.36 10.12 -17.25
C GLY A 25 -59.88 10.69 -18.59
N LYS A 26 -59.02 9.91 -19.25
CA LYS A 26 -59.05 9.50 -20.69
C LYS A 26 -57.71 8.83 -21.09
N GLY A 27 -57.78 7.61 -21.62
CA GLY A 27 -56.80 7.02 -22.57
C GLY A 27 -55.62 6.21 -21.99
N PRO A 28 -55.28 5.03 -22.54
CA PRO A 28 -54.19 4.20 -22.05
C PRO A 28 -52.87 4.55 -22.76
N GLY A 29 -52.00 5.29 -22.08
CA GLY A 29 -50.59 5.43 -22.44
C GLY A 29 -49.75 4.66 -21.42
N LYS A 30 -49.04 3.61 -21.85
CA LYS A 30 -48.08 2.88 -21.01
C LYS A 30 -46.97 3.83 -20.55
N ILE A 31 -46.97 4.18 -19.26
CA ILE A 31 -45.87 4.87 -18.60
C ILE A 31 -45.28 3.90 -17.57
N ILE A 32 -44.04 3.50 -17.81
CA ILE A 32 -43.20 2.72 -16.89
C ILE A 32 -42.82 3.65 -15.72
N PRO A 33 -43.15 3.33 -14.45
CA PRO A 33 -42.82 4.22 -13.35
C PRO A 33 -41.31 4.19 -13.05
N ARG A 34 -40.69 5.38 -13.06
CA ARG A 34 -39.38 5.66 -12.45
C ARG A 34 -39.47 5.35 -10.95
N LEU A 35 -38.72 4.37 -10.48
CA LEU A 35 -38.43 4.17 -9.07
C LEU A 35 -37.35 5.18 -8.65
N SER A 36 -37.73 6.14 -7.81
CA SER A 36 -36.80 6.90 -6.96
C SER A 36 -36.37 5.99 -5.80
N PRO A 37 -35.08 5.94 -5.42
CA PRO A 37 -34.67 5.20 -4.24
C PRO A 37 -34.99 6.05 -3.01
N SER A 38 -36.07 5.70 -2.29
CA SER A 38 -36.25 6.14 -0.92
C SER A 38 -35.29 5.37 -0.01
N LYS A 39 -34.59 6.11 0.85
CA LYS A 39 -33.77 5.59 1.94
C LYS A 39 -34.64 4.72 2.86
N ALA A 40 -34.31 3.44 2.94
CA ALA A 40 -34.63 2.61 4.09
C ALA A 40 -33.35 1.87 4.48
N GLN A 41 -32.67 2.42 5.50
CA GLN A 41 -31.62 1.74 6.23
C GLN A 41 -32.21 0.49 6.89
N PHE A 42 -31.68 -0.69 6.56
CA PHE A 42 -31.84 -1.87 7.39
C PHE A 42 -30.60 -1.95 8.29
N ASN A 43 -30.68 -1.34 9.47
CA ASN A 43 -29.74 -1.59 10.55
C ASN A 43 -30.12 -2.93 11.21
N LEU A 44 -29.35 -3.98 10.92
CA LEU A 44 -29.36 -5.20 11.73
C LEU A 44 -28.24 -5.08 12.76
N GLU A 45 -28.48 -4.33 13.84
CA GLU A 45 -27.60 -4.35 15.01
C GLU A 45 -27.87 -5.64 15.80
N LEU A 46 -27.02 -6.64 15.61
CA LEU A 46 -26.87 -7.75 16.55
C LEU A 46 -26.14 -7.22 17.78
N SER A 47 -26.90 -6.77 18.77
CA SER A 47 -26.38 -6.39 20.09
C SER A 47 -25.88 -7.64 20.83
N LEU A 48 -24.59 -7.94 20.67
CA LEU A 48 -23.86 -8.82 21.60
C LEU A 48 -23.56 -8.00 22.86
N ASN A 49 -24.13 -8.39 24.00
CA ASN A 49 -23.76 -7.83 25.31
C ASN A 49 -22.26 -8.07 25.57
N PRO A 50 -21.43 -7.05 25.83
CA PRO A 50 -20.08 -7.26 26.33
C PRO A 50 -20.12 -7.29 27.86
N GLY A 51 -20.23 -8.49 28.43
CA GLY A 51 -19.71 -8.74 29.76
C GLY A 51 -18.18 -8.64 29.73
N GLN A 52 -17.62 -7.82 30.61
CA GLN A 52 -16.20 -7.76 31.01
C GLN A 52 -15.16 -7.92 29.88
N LYS A 53 -14.82 -6.81 29.21
CA LYS A 53 -13.57 -6.71 28.45
C LYS A 53 -12.38 -6.85 29.41
N SER A 54 -11.58 -7.90 29.24
CA SER A 54 -10.21 -7.97 29.76
C SER A 54 -9.35 -6.92 29.04
N ASN A 55 -8.56 -6.16 29.80
CA ASN A 55 -7.74 -5.03 29.35
C ASN A 55 -6.57 -5.37 28.38
N GLU A 56 -6.55 -6.54 27.73
CA GLU A 56 -5.44 -6.99 26.86
C GLU A 56 -5.73 -6.87 25.34
N ASP A 57 -6.99 -6.61 24.93
CA ASP A 57 -7.39 -6.66 23.51
C ASP A 57 -7.47 -5.30 22.77
N GLU A 58 -7.29 -4.17 23.45
CA GLU A 58 -7.21 -2.86 22.78
C GLU A 58 -5.78 -2.60 22.28
N LEU A 59 -5.48 -3.15 21.10
CA LEU A 59 -4.23 -2.92 20.38
C LEU A 59 -4.02 -1.40 20.18
N PRO A 60 -2.89 -0.81 20.63
CA PRO A 60 -2.71 0.64 20.66
C PRO A 60 -2.80 1.24 19.25
N GLN A 61 -3.55 2.32 19.12
CA GLN A 61 -3.73 3.05 17.86
C GLN A 61 -2.38 3.65 17.43
N ARG A 62 -1.75 3.11 16.38
CA ARG A 62 -0.47 3.61 15.85
C ARG A 62 -0.66 4.85 14.97
N PHE A 63 -1.76 4.91 14.23
CA PHE A 63 -2.02 5.99 13.29
C PHE A 63 -2.80 7.14 13.95
N PRO A 64 -2.55 8.39 13.56
CA PRO A 64 -3.41 9.49 13.95
C PRO A 64 -4.88 9.21 13.60
N ALA A 65 -5.81 9.59 14.49
CA ALA A 65 -7.23 9.30 14.31
C ALA A 65 -7.82 9.85 12.99
N TRP A 66 -7.31 10.98 12.50
CA TRP A 66 -7.74 11.57 11.23
C TRP A 66 -7.34 10.73 10.01
N LEU A 67 -6.26 9.95 10.10
CA LEU A 67 -5.75 9.15 8.98
C LEU A 67 -6.47 7.80 8.88
N SER A 68 -6.90 7.24 10.03
CA SER A 68 -7.54 5.92 10.13
C SER A 68 -9.05 6.06 10.40
N GLU A 69 -9.77 6.71 9.49
CA GLU A 69 -11.20 7.03 9.67
C GLU A 69 -12.14 5.82 9.48
N GLY A 70 -11.73 4.80 8.71
CA GLY A 70 -12.56 3.65 8.40
C GLY A 70 -11.88 2.29 8.59
N ASN A 71 -12.68 1.23 8.61
CA ASN A 71 -12.20 -0.15 8.59
C ASN A 71 -12.44 -0.80 7.23
N VAL A 72 -11.51 -1.67 6.81
CA VAL A 72 -11.73 -2.50 5.63
C VAL A 72 -12.87 -3.47 5.89
N GLN A 73 -13.80 -3.58 4.94
CA GLN A 73 -14.95 -4.47 5.03
C GLN A 73 -14.48 -5.93 5.01
N ALA A 74 -15.00 -6.73 5.94
CA ALA A 74 -14.71 -8.16 6.05
C ALA A 74 -15.95 -8.98 5.70
N PHE A 75 -15.77 -10.02 4.89
CA PHE A 75 -16.83 -10.87 4.38
C PHE A 75 -16.57 -12.33 4.72
N ASP A 76 -17.54 -12.99 5.35
CA ASP A 76 -17.46 -14.42 5.64
C ASP A 76 -17.84 -15.25 4.41
N VAL A 77 -16.87 -15.97 3.84
CA VAL A 77 -17.05 -16.75 2.60
C VAL A 77 -18.04 -17.90 2.79
N ARG A 78 -18.31 -18.33 4.02
CA ARG A 78 -19.31 -19.37 4.33
C ARG A 78 -20.75 -18.91 4.08
N GLN A 79 -20.99 -17.61 3.99
CA GLN A 79 -22.30 -17.02 3.78
C GLN A 79 -22.43 -16.53 2.33
N PRO A 80 -23.33 -17.09 1.51
CA PRO A 80 -23.48 -16.69 0.11
C PRO A 80 -23.78 -15.20 -0.09
N GLN A 81 -24.58 -14.60 0.80
CA GLN A 81 -24.90 -13.17 0.74
C GLN A 81 -23.67 -12.27 0.96
N ALA A 82 -22.81 -12.64 1.91
CA ALA A 82 -21.57 -11.90 2.16
C ALA A 82 -20.60 -12.03 0.97
N LEU A 83 -20.56 -13.18 0.31
CA LEU A 83 -19.76 -13.38 -0.89
C LEU A 83 -20.25 -12.52 -2.07
N TYR A 84 -21.57 -12.39 -2.25
CA TYR A 84 -22.13 -11.48 -3.26
C TYR A 84 -21.80 -10.01 -2.95
N ALA A 85 -21.88 -9.60 -1.68
CA ALA A 85 -21.47 -8.26 -1.27
C ALA A 85 -19.97 -8.01 -1.52
N ALA A 86 -19.11 -9.00 -1.24
CA ALA A 86 -17.68 -8.92 -1.56
C ALA A 86 -17.43 -8.71 -3.06
N TRP A 87 -18.22 -9.36 -3.91
CA TRP A 87 -18.13 -9.20 -5.37
C TRP A 87 -18.39 -7.75 -5.81
N ASP A 88 -19.36 -7.07 -5.21
CA ASP A 88 -19.64 -5.66 -5.52
C ASP A 88 -18.47 -4.75 -5.12
N VAL A 89 -17.84 -5.04 -3.97
CA VAL A 89 -16.64 -4.32 -3.51
C VAL A 89 -15.48 -4.51 -4.48
N PHE A 90 -15.18 -5.75 -4.89
CA PHE A 90 -14.10 -6.04 -5.84
C PHE A 90 -14.31 -5.40 -7.21
N ARG A 91 -15.55 -5.41 -7.73
CA ARG A 91 -15.92 -4.73 -8.97
C ARG A 91 -15.72 -3.22 -8.89
N SER A 92 -15.91 -2.64 -7.71
CA SER A 92 -15.68 -1.20 -7.46
C SER A 92 -14.22 -0.81 -7.22
N SER A 93 -13.26 -1.72 -7.40
CA SER A 93 -11.83 -1.47 -7.16
C SER A 93 -11.49 -1.04 -5.72
N LYS A 94 -12.21 -1.60 -4.74
CA LYS A 94 -11.96 -1.36 -3.31
C LYS A 94 -11.36 -2.60 -2.64
N PRO A 95 -10.54 -2.41 -1.59
CA PRO A 95 -9.99 -3.51 -0.82
C PRO A 95 -11.07 -4.18 0.01
N ALA A 96 -10.93 -5.48 0.22
CA ALA A 96 -11.83 -6.26 1.05
C ALA A 96 -11.08 -7.42 1.70
N CYS A 97 -11.50 -7.76 2.92
CA CYS A 97 -11.00 -8.89 3.67
C CYS A 97 -11.98 -10.07 3.52
N LEU A 98 -11.47 -11.25 3.21
CA LEU A 98 -12.24 -12.49 3.16
C LEU A 98 -11.87 -13.36 4.35
N LEU A 99 -12.91 -13.78 5.09
CA LEU A 99 -12.79 -14.64 6.26
C LEU A 99 -13.13 -16.08 5.90
N HIS A 100 -12.48 -17.03 6.59
CA HIS A 100 -12.73 -18.47 6.46
C HIS A 100 -12.57 -19.02 5.03
N THR A 101 -11.58 -18.52 4.31
CA THR A 101 -11.29 -18.97 2.94
C THR A 101 -10.56 -20.31 2.95
N PRO A 102 -10.84 -21.22 2.00
CA PRO A 102 -10.13 -22.49 1.92
C PRO A 102 -8.68 -22.35 1.40
N LEU A 103 -8.35 -21.24 0.72
CA LEU A 103 -7.10 -21.05 -0.03
C LEU A 103 -5.83 -21.48 0.72
N ILE A 104 -5.70 -21.10 1.98
CA ILE A 104 -4.51 -21.37 2.80
C ILE A 104 -4.84 -22.14 4.10
N ALA A 105 -6.04 -22.71 4.21
CA ALA A 105 -6.53 -23.29 5.47
C ALA A 105 -5.58 -24.38 6.01
N HIS A 106 -5.00 -25.19 5.12
CA HIS A 106 -4.05 -26.24 5.47
C HIS A 106 -2.65 -25.72 5.83
N LEU A 107 -2.28 -24.54 5.36
CA LEU A 107 -0.97 -23.94 5.64
C LEU A 107 -0.91 -23.33 7.03
N VAL A 108 -2.01 -22.73 7.50
CA VAL A 108 -2.08 -22.05 8.80
C VAL A 108 -1.75 -22.99 9.96
N SER A 109 -2.12 -24.26 9.88
CA SER A 109 -1.83 -25.26 10.92
C SER A 109 -0.44 -25.88 10.81
N LYS A 110 0.21 -25.79 9.64
CA LYS A 110 1.45 -26.50 9.33
C LYS A 110 2.68 -25.60 9.37
N TRP A 111 2.57 -24.39 8.84
CA TRP A 111 3.72 -23.51 8.64
C TRP A 111 4.07 -22.74 9.90
N THR A 112 5.16 -23.15 10.53
CA THR A 112 5.86 -22.39 11.57
C THR A 112 7.20 -21.87 11.04
N PRO A 113 7.82 -20.86 11.67
CA PRO A 113 9.16 -20.40 11.29
C PRO A 113 10.21 -21.53 11.29
N GLU A 114 10.12 -22.45 12.26
CA GLU A 114 11.01 -23.60 12.39
C GLU A 114 10.80 -24.59 11.23
N TYR A 115 9.54 -24.85 10.87
CA TYR A 115 9.22 -25.67 9.71
C TYR A 115 9.79 -25.07 8.43
N LEU A 116 9.55 -23.78 8.19
CA LEU A 116 10.03 -23.08 6.99
C LEU A 116 11.56 -23.06 6.91
N SER A 117 12.25 -22.87 8.03
CA SER A 117 13.71 -23.00 8.13
C SER A 117 14.21 -24.36 7.60
N SER A 118 13.55 -25.45 8.01
CA SER A 118 13.91 -26.79 7.52
C SER A 118 13.48 -27.06 6.07
N ALA A 119 12.34 -26.51 5.64
CA ALA A 119 11.71 -26.82 4.37
C ALA A 119 12.29 -26.03 3.18
N PHE A 120 12.85 -24.84 3.41
CA PHE A 120 13.50 -24.03 2.35
C PHE A 120 14.82 -24.63 1.86
N GLY A 121 15.48 -25.45 2.69
CA GLY A 121 16.81 -26.00 2.41
C GLY A 121 17.92 -25.01 2.76
N GLY A 122 18.97 -25.49 3.44
CA GLY A 122 20.01 -24.63 4.03
C GLY A 122 21.06 -24.06 3.06
N VAL A 123 20.94 -24.27 1.75
CA VAL A 123 21.99 -23.93 0.76
C VAL A 123 21.70 -22.60 0.04
N GLN A 124 20.43 -22.21 -0.10
CA GLN A 124 20.06 -21.02 -0.86
C GLN A 124 20.12 -19.76 0.01
N LYS A 125 20.77 -18.71 -0.51
CA LYS A 125 20.74 -17.38 0.09
C LYS A 125 19.55 -16.62 -0.46
N VAL A 126 18.72 -16.10 0.44
CA VAL A 126 17.59 -15.23 0.16
C VAL A 126 17.98 -13.80 0.51
N GLU A 127 17.49 -12.83 -0.26
CA GLU A 127 17.66 -11.42 0.07
C GLU A 127 16.74 -11.02 1.23
N VAL A 128 17.35 -10.55 2.31
CA VAL A 128 16.65 -10.06 3.50
C VAL A 128 16.87 -8.57 3.64
N LEU A 129 15.77 -7.83 3.81
CA LEU A 129 15.79 -6.41 4.12
C LEU A 129 16.06 -6.22 5.61
N CYS A 130 17.07 -5.41 5.93
CA CYS A 130 17.43 -5.08 7.29
C CYS A 130 17.28 -3.57 7.52
N ALA A 131 16.48 -3.22 8.52
CA ALA A 131 16.28 -1.85 8.99
C ALA A 131 16.82 -1.69 10.42
N GLU A 132 17.33 -0.50 10.73
CA GLU A 132 17.76 -0.13 12.09
C GLU A 132 16.55 0.18 12.99
N GLU A 133 16.73 0.03 14.31
CA GLU A 133 15.65 0.16 15.30
C GLU A 133 14.88 1.48 15.20
N ARG A 134 15.60 2.59 15.00
CA ARG A 134 15.03 3.95 15.05
C ARG A 134 13.95 4.19 13.98
N SER A 135 14.14 3.65 12.78
CA SER A 135 13.13 3.77 11.72
C SER A 135 12.19 2.56 11.71
N SER A 136 12.72 1.36 12.01
CA SER A 136 12.03 0.07 11.83
C SER A 136 11.39 -0.11 10.44
N ALA A 137 11.75 0.75 9.47
CA ALA A 137 11.07 0.92 8.21
C ALA A 137 11.89 0.35 7.06
N TYR A 138 11.28 -0.56 6.29
CA TYR A 138 11.87 -1.20 5.13
C TYR A 138 11.54 -0.39 3.86
N LEU A 139 12.47 0.49 3.47
CA LEU A 139 12.44 1.21 2.20
C LEU A 139 13.33 0.50 1.20
N ASP A 140 12.71 -0.41 0.45
CA ASP A 140 13.38 -1.11 -0.63
C ASP A 140 13.65 -0.15 -1.80
N HIS A 141 14.91 -0.02 -2.21
CA HIS A 141 15.35 0.90 -3.25
C HIS A 141 15.56 0.17 -4.58
N ASP A 142 15.09 0.74 -5.68
CA ASP A 142 15.40 0.23 -7.01
C ASP A 142 16.88 0.49 -7.34
N SER A 143 17.67 -0.59 -7.42
CA SER A 143 19.11 -0.52 -7.69
C SER A 143 19.42 -0.11 -9.13
N GLU A 144 18.52 -0.38 -10.07
CA GLU A 144 18.67 0.03 -11.48
C GLU A 144 18.53 1.55 -11.62
N LYS A 145 17.74 2.17 -10.75
CA LYS A 145 17.58 3.64 -10.69
C LYS A 145 18.62 4.32 -9.81
N ASN A 146 19.20 3.61 -8.85
CA ASN A 146 20.18 4.16 -7.90
C ASN A 146 21.62 4.12 -8.41
N ILE A 147 21.84 4.51 -9.67
CA ILE A 147 23.18 4.54 -10.28
C ILE A 147 23.92 5.81 -9.84
N TYR A 148 25.23 5.70 -9.62
CA TYR A 148 26.07 6.85 -9.32
C TYR A 148 25.95 7.92 -10.41
N GLY A 149 25.68 9.17 -10.01
CA GLY A 149 25.46 10.29 -10.92
C GLY A 149 24.04 10.40 -11.48
N SER A 150 23.11 9.50 -11.10
CA SER A 150 21.69 9.69 -11.42
C SER A 150 21.11 10.90 -10.67
N PHE A 151 20.08 11.52 -11.25
CA PHE A 151 19.47 12.72 -10.68
C PHE A 151 18.86 12.47 -9.29
N TYR A 152 18.37 11.26 -9.04
CA TYR A 152 17.79 10.83 -7.76
C TYR A 152 18.70 9.84 -7.01
N HIS A 153 20.01 9.99 -7.11
CA HIS A 153 20.96 9.10 -6.46
C HIS A 153 20.91 9.22 -4.92
N VAL A 154 20.52 8.12 -4.27
CA VAL A 154 20.48 7.97 -2.81
C VAL A 154 21.78 7.33 -2.35
N ARG A 155 22.61 8.09 -1.62
CA ARG A 155 23.94 7.64 -1.18
C ARG A 155 23.88 6.65 -0.03
N GLU A 156 23.00 6.91 0.93
CA GLU A 156 22.79 6.05 2.10
C GLU A 156 21.34 5.57 2.16
N PRO A 157 21.03 4.40 1.55
CA PRO A 157 19.72 3.80 1.70
C PRO A 157 19.43 3.45 3.16
N LYS A 158 18.24 3.80 3.64
CA LYS A 158 17.79 3.49 5.01
C LYS A 158 17.68 1.99 5.31
N THR A 159 17.61 1.15 4.28
CA THR A 159 17.47 -0.30 4.39
C THR A 159 18.61 -0.98 3.66
N ARG A 160 19.27 -1.92 4.34
CA ARG A 160 20.36 -2.74 3.79
C ARG A 160 19.81 -4.07 3.32
N ARG A 161 20.28 -4.56 2.17
CA ARG A 161 20.01 -5.93 1.69
C ARG A 161 21.11 -6.85 2.19
N LEU A 162 20.74 -7.92 2.88
CA LEU A 162 21.66 -8.91 3.41
C LEU A 162 21.32 -10.28 2.80
N PRO A 163 22.24 -10.89 2.03
CA PRO A 163 22.05 -12.25 1.57
C PRO A 163 22.30 -13.22 2.74
N MET A 164 21.28 -13.96 3.16
CA MET A 164 21.37 -14.95 4.23
C MET A 164 20.49 -16.16 3.95
N THR A 165 20.76 -17.28 4.60
CA THR A 165 19.92 -18.48 4.51
C THR A 165 18.66 -18.32 5.39
N VAL A 166 17.59 -19.05 5.07
CA VAL A 166 16.35 -19.01 5.88
C VAL A 166 16.58 -19.47 7.33
N PRO A 167 17.41 -20.50 7.61
CA PRO A 167 17.78 -20.84 8.99
C PRO A 167 18.50 -19.73 9.74
N GLU A 168 19.44 -19.03 9.08
CA GLU A 168 20.12 -17.86 9.68
C GLU A 168 19.10 -16.75 9.97
N PHE A 169 18.19 -16.47 9.03
CA PHE A 169 17.12 -15.49 9.21
C PHE A 169 16.23 -15.81 10.42
N VAL A 170 15.77 -17.06 10.56
CA VAL A 170 14.94 -17.49 11.70
C VAL A 170 15.72 -17.41 13.01
N GLY A 171 17.02 -17.75 13.01
CA GLY A 171 17.91 -17.53 14.15
C GLY A 171 18.05 -16.05 14.53
N CYS A 172 18.13 -15.16 13.54
CA CYS A 172 18.16 -13.72 13.76
C CYS A 172 16.82 -13.17 14.27
N LEU A 173 15.68 -13.69 13.82
CA LEU A 173 14.34 -13.28 14.29
C LEU A 173 14.19 -13.45 15.81
N THR A 174 14.79 -14.49 16.38
CA THR A 174 14.73 -14.76 17.83
C THR A 174 15.80 -14.00 18.61
N SER A 175 16.98 -13.79 18.00
CA SER A 175 18.15 -13.25 18.71
C SER A 175 18.27 -11.72 18.63
N TRP A 176 17.78 -11.08 17.56
CA TRP A 176 17.99 -9.66 17.31
C TRP A 176 16.82 -8.82 17.80
N SER A 177 17.07 -7.96 18.78
CA SER A 177 16.12 -6.95 19.26
C SER A 177 16.27 -5.61 18.52
N SER A 178 17.51 -5.19 18.27
CA SER A 178 17.87 -3.86 17.74
C SER A 178 17.80 -3.71 16.23
N LYS A 179 17.73 -4.81 15.48
CA LYS A 179 17.60 -4.78 14.02
C LYS A 179 16.32 -5.49 13.63
N LYS A 180 15.60 -4.90 12.68
CA LYS A 180 14.38 -5.48 12.13
C LYS A 180 14.70 -6.11 10.79
N LEU A 181 14.17 -7.30 10.58
CA LEU A 181 14.38 -8.10 9.38
C LEU A 181 13.05 -8.39 8.70
N LEU A 182 13.08 -8.34 7.37
CA LEU A 182 11.98 -8.71 6.49
C LEU A 182 12.54 -9.53 5.33
N LEU A 183 12.15 -10.80 5.26
CA LEU A 183 12.46 -11.68 4.15
C LEU A 183 11.35 -11.55 3.10
N LYS A 184 11.75 -11.39 1.84
CA LYS A 184 10.86 -11.46 0.68
C LYS A 184 11.46 -12.43 -0.33
N ALA A 185 10.81 -13.56 -0.52
CA ALA A 185 11.24 -14.58 -1.48
C ALA A 185 10.11 -14.85 -2.46
N GLU A 186 10.37 -14.73 -3.76
CA GLU A 186 9.46 -15.25 -4.77
C GLU A 186 9.55 -16.78 -4.76
N VAL A 187 8.45 -17.44 -4.41
CA VAL A 187 8.41 -18.90 -4.22
C VAL A 187 7.70 -19.61 -5.36
N MET A 188 6.88 -18.88 -6.13
CA MET A 188 6.24 -19.44 -7.32
C MET A 188 6.17 -18.41 -8.43
N HIS A 189 6.36 -18.89 -9.66
CA HIS A 189 6.32 -18.09 -10.88
C HIS A 189 5.10 -18.49 -11.70
N GLY A 190 4.33 -17.50 -12.12
CA GLY A 190 3.18 -17.69 -12.99
C GLY A 190 3.58 -17.66 -14.46
N ALA A 191 2.99 -18.54 -15.27
CA ALA A 191 3.05 -18.42 -16.72
C ALA A 191 1.94 -17.46 -17.23
N GLU A 192 2.23 -16.65 -18.25
CA GLU A 192 1.20 -15.83 -18.90
C GLU A 192 0.09 -16.72 -19.49
N GLY A 193 -1.16 -16.46 -19.12
CA GLY A 193 -2.30 -17.31 -19.48
C GLY A 193 -2.42 -18.61 -18.68
N GLY A 194 -1.46 -18.92 -17.81
CA GLY A 194 -1.50 -20.05 -16.88
C GLY A 194 -2.44 -19.78 -15.70
N VAL A 195 -3.15 -20.82 -15.26
CA VAL A 195 -4.04 -20.75 -14.10
C VAL A 195 -3.29 -21.00 -12.79
N MET A 196 -2.24 -21.82 -12.85
CA MET A 196 -1.42 -22.22 -11.71
C MET A 196 -0.04 -21.60 -11.83
N ALA A 197 0.50 -21.13 -10.71
CA ALA A 197 1.91 -20.81 -10.61
C ALA A 197 2.71 -22.10 -10.39
N GLU A 198 3.92 -22.17 -10.93
CA GLU A 198 4.83 -23.26 -10.70
C GLU A 198 5.82 -22.88 -9.59
N PRO A 199 6.12 -23.80 -8.65
CA PRO A 199 7.09 -23.52 -7.61
C PRO A 199 8.48 -23.34 -8.21
N ASP A 200 9.26 -22.43 -7.63
CA ASP A 200 10.62 -22.17 -8.08
C ASP A 200 11.49 -23.46 -7.98
N LYS A 201 12.34 -23.65 -8.98
CA LYS A 201 13.26 -24.79 -9.12
C LYS A 201 14.34 -24.82 -8.06
N ASP A 202 14.50 -23.76 -7.27
CA ASP A 202 15.52 -23.70 -6.23
C ASP A 202 14.98 -24.03 -4.82
N LEU A 203 13.66 -24.14 -4.63
CA LEU A 203 13.06 -24.40 -3.31
C LEU A 203 13.26 -25.84 -2.82
N GLY A 204 13.29 -26.09 -1.52
CA GLY A 204 13.28 -27.46 -0.99
C GLY A 204 12.03 -28.26 -1.41
N GLN A 205 12.20 -29.57 -1.65
CA GLN A 205 11.13 -30.46 -2.16
C GLN A 205 9.86 -30.43 -1.30
N GLN A 206 10.00 -30.34 0.02
CA GLN A 206 8.88 -30.27 0.95
C GLN A 206 8.06 -29.00 0.73
N LEU A 207 8.71 -27.84 0.62
CA LEU A 207 8.04 -26.56 0.39
C LEU A 207 7.33 -26.53 -0.96
N ARG A 208 7.93 -27.10 -2.02
CA ARG A 208 7.28 -27.22 -3.34
C ARG A 208 6.01 -28.06 -3.27
N SER A 209 6.10 -29.21 -2.58
CA SER A 209 4.94 -30.09 -2.39
C SER A 209 3.82 -29.38 -1.63
N ASP A 210 4.15 -28.62 -0.59
CA ASP A 210 3.17 -27.84 0.17
C ASP A 210 2.47 -26.78 -0.68
N LEU A 211 3.24 -25.99 -1.43
CA LEU A 211 2.70 -24.96 -2.31
C LEU A 211 1.77 -25.53 -3.39
N GLN A 212 2.04 -26.74 -3.87
CA GLN A 212 1.20 -27.41 -4.86
C GLN A 212 -0.04 -28.08 -4.27
N THR A 213 0.06 -28.66 -3.06
CA THR A 213 -0.99 -29.52 -2.50
C THR A 213 -1.85 -28.86 -1.43
N ALA A 214 -1.28 -27.95 -0.63
CA ALA A 214 -1.95 -27.34 0.50
C ALA A 214 -2.60 -25.98 0.15
N VAL A 215 -2.24 -25.39 -1.00
CA VAL A 215 -2.94 -24.23 -1.56
C VAL A 215 -4.11 -24.70 -2.42
N ASP A 216 -5.31 -24.18 -2.16
CA ASP A 216 -6.50 -24.49 -2.96
C ASP A 216 -6.51 -23.66 -4.28
N TRP A 217 -5.79 -24.17 -5.27
CA TRP A 217 -5.70 -23.59 -6.61
C TRP A 217 -7.03 -23.63 -7.38
N GLN A 218 -7.89 -24.59 -7.07
CA GLN A 218 -9.19 -24.70 -7.71
C GLN A 218 -10.10 -23.57 -7.25
N TRP A 219 -10.14 -23.31 -5.94
CA TRP A 219 -10.84 -22.14 -5.39
C TRP A 219 -10.30 -20.83 -5.99
N LEU A 220 -8.98 -20.70 -6.09
CA LEU A 220 -8.37 -19.49 -6.66
C LEU A 220 -8.76 -19.29 -8.13
N LYS A 221 -8.78 -20.36 -8.92
CA LYS A 221 -9.23 -20.34 -10.32
C LYS A 221 -10.67 -19.87 -10.45
N ASP A 222 -11.56 -20.40 -9.61
CA ASP A 222 -12.97 -20.02 -9.62
C ASP A 222 -13.13 -18.55 -9.21
N ALA A 223 -12.39 -18.12 -8.19
CA ALA A 223 -12.33 -16.71 -7.78
C ALA A 223 -11.83 -15.79 -8.90
N GLN A 224 -10.77 -16.17 -9.63
CA GLN A 224 -10.27 -15.41 -10.77
C GLN A 224 -11.33 -15.22 -11.86
N GLN A 225 -12.09 -16.27 -12.17
CA GLN A 225 -13.14 -16.21 -13.18
C GLN A 225 -14.34 -15.34 -12.77
N ILE A 226 -14.73 -15.40 -11.49
CA ILE A 226 -15.85 -14.63 -10.93
C ILE A 226 -15.48 -13.16 -10.80
N TYR A 227 -14.34 -12.88 -10.16
CA TYR A 227 -13.89 -11.51 -9.87
C TYR A 227 -13.11 -10.85 -11.02
N LYS A 228 -12.90 -11.58 -12.11
CA LYS A 228 -12.19 -11.12 -13.31
C LYS A 228 -10.75 -10.69 -13.02
N TRP A 229 -10.12 -11.34 -12.05
CA TRP A 229 -8.69 -11.18 -11.78
C TRP A 229 -7.87 -11.77 -12.93
N GLY A 230 -6.64 -11.27 -13.10
CA GLY A 230 -5.69 -11.88 -14.04
C GLY A 230 -5.17 -13.22 -13.54
N SER A 231 -4.37 -13.87 -14.39
CA SER A 231 -3.57 -15.03 -13.97
C SER A 231 -2.66 -14.68 -12.79
N VAL A 232 -2.31 -15.64 -11.95
CA VAL A 232 -1.28 -15.42 -10.94
C VAL A 232 0.03 -15.20 -11.69
N SER A 233 0.66 -14.04 -11.52
CA SER A 233 1.98 -13.75 -12.10
C SER A 233 3.09 -14.28 -11.21
N SER A 234 2.91 -14.19 -9.90
CA SER A 234 3.88 -14.65 -8.92
C SER A 234 3.27 -14.83 -7.54
N VAL A 235 3.90 -15.68 -6.73
CA VAL A 235 3.59 -15.82 -5.31
C VAL A 235 4.86 -15.57 -4.53
N SER A 236 4.82 -14.57 -3.65
CA SER A 236 5.95 -14.22 -2.77
C SER A 236 5.65 -14.61 -1.34
N LEU A 237 6.62 -15.23 -0.68
CA LEU A 237 6.63 -15.43 0.77
C LEU A 237 7.26 -14.20 1.43
N GLU A 238 6.51 -13.60 2.35
CA GLU A 238 7.01 -12.52 3.19
C GLU A 238 7.05 -12.98 4.66
N MET A 239 8.24 -12.92 5.27
CA MET A 239 8.40 -13.16 6.70
C MET A 239 8.96 -11.93 7.41
N GLY A 240 8.29 -11.45 8.45
CA GLY A 240 8.64 -10.22 9.14
C GLY A 240 8.91 -10.41 10.63
N SER A 241 9.72 -9.51 11.18
CA SER A 241 9.97 -9.38 12.63
C SER A 241 9.02 -8.36 13.28
N ARG A 242 8.78 -8.52 14.59
CA ARG A 242 7.94 -7.60 15.37
C ARG A 242 8.33 -6.13 15.19
N ASN A 243 7.31 -5.30 15.00
CA ASN A 243 7.40 -3.86 14.73
C ASN A 243 8.09 -3.49 13.41
N GLY A 244 8.44 -4.47 12.58
CA GLY A 244 8.83 -4.23 11.21
C GLY A 244 7.75 -3.45 10.47
N LEU A 245 8.14 -2.38 9.80
CA LEU A 245 7.25 -1.49 9.09
C LEU A 245 7.60 -1.49 7.61
N GLN A 246 6.63 -1.82 6.77
CA GLN A 246 6.68 -1.56 5.34
C GLN A 246 5.94 -0.24 5.09
N PRO A 247 6.65 0.86 4.77
CA PRO A 247 6.02 2.16 4.56
C PRO A 247 5.02 2.15 3.41
N ALA A 248 4.19 3.19 3.34
CA ALA A 248 3.09 3.26 2.39
C ALA A 248 3.59 3.14 0.94
N ARG A 249 3.30 2.00 0.31
CA ARG A 249 3.71 1.71 -1.07
C ARG A 249 2.53 1.20 -1.86
N TYR A 250 2.33 1.73 -3.06
CA TYR A 250 1.39 1.15 -4.01
C TYR A 250 2.07 0.15 -4.95
N ASN A 251 1.28 -0.78 -5.46
CA ASN A 251 1.73 -1.74 -6.47
C ASN A 251 0.88 -1.59 -7.74
N ARG A 252 1.49 -1.81 -8.91
CA ARG A 252 0.82 -1.63 -10.20
C ARG A 252 -0.13 -2.79 -10.55
N ARG A 253 -0.06 -3.88 -9.80
CA ARG A 253 -0.83 -5.11 -9.98
C ARG A 253 -1.71 -5.35 -8.77
N ASP A 254 -2.82 -6.05 -9.01
CA ASP A 254 -3.69 -6.54 -7.95
C ASP A 254 -2.92 -7.56 -7.10
N ARG A 255 -3.13 -7.51 -5.78
CA ARG A 255 -2.50 -8.44 -4.85
C ARG A 255 -3.51 -9.06 -3.90
N LEU A 256 -3.28 -10.30 -3.53
CA LEU A 256 -4.00 -10.99 -2.47
C LEU A 256 -3.00 -11.42 -1.41
N LEU A 257 -3.14 -10.83 -0.21
CA LEU A 257 -2.32 -11.15 0.95
C LEU A 257 -3.02 -12.23 1.75
N ALA A 258 -2.41 -13.40 1.87
CA ALA A 258 -2.89 -14.53 2.63
C ALA A 258 -2.06 -14.70 3.90
N GLN A 259 -2.65 -14.38 5.05
CA GLN A 259 -1.92 -14.42 6.32
C GLN A 259 -1.84 -15.85 6.85
N VAL A 260 -0.63 -16.39 6.94
CA VAL A 260 -0.41 -17.77 7.39
C VAL A 260 -0.20 -17.82 8.90
N SER A 261 0.68 -16.96 9.44
CA SER A 261 0.97 -16.90 10.88
C SER A 261 1.29 -15.47 11.32
N GLY A 262 1.02 -15.15 12.59
CA GLY A 262 1.13 -13.80 13.13
C GLY A 262 0.11 -12.82 12.55
N ARG A 263 0.05 -11.62 13.14
CA ARG A 263 -0.88 -10.55 12.80
C ARG A 263 -0.15 -9.38 12.14
N ARG A 264 -0.78 -8.81 11.12
CA ARG A 264 -0.31 -7.60 10.43
C ARG A 264 -1.35 -6.50 10.54
N ARG A 265 -0.94 -5.34 11.04
CA ARG A 265 -1.77 -4.12 10.97
C ARG A 265 -1.52 -3.47 9.61
N ILE A 266 -2.58 -3.21 8.87
CA ILE A 266 -2.50 -2.67 7.51
C ILE A 266 -3.37 -1.41 7.44
N LEU A 267 -2.77 -0.32 6.98
CA LEU A 267 -3.46 0.90 6.58
C LEU A 267 -3.44 0.97 5.05
N LEU A 268 -4.63 1.03 4.46
CA LEU A 268 -4.84 1.14 3.03
C LEU A 268 -5.32 2.54 2.67
N ILE A 269 -4.63 3.20 1.75
CA ILE A 269 -4.99 4.54 1.28
C ILE A 269 -5.30 4.45 -0.21
N ALA A 270 -6.44 5.01 -0.58
CA ALA A 270 -6.94 4.97 -1.94
C ALA A 270 -6.06 5.82 -2.89
N PRO A 271 -5.98 5.45 -4.18
CA PRO A 271 -5.12 6.13 -5.16
C PRO A 271 -5.55 7.58 -5.46
N ASP A 272 -6.78 7.98 -5.11
CA ASP A 272 -7.27 9.36 -5.20
C ASP A 272 -6.49 10.33 -4.32
N HIS A 273 -5.91 9.84 -3.21
CA HIS A 273 -5.02 10.64 -2.36
C HIS A 273 -3.57 10.74 -2.90
N ALA A 274 -3.22 10.09 -4.01
CA ALA A 274 -1.85 10.08 -4.55
C ALA A 274 -1.31 11.51 -4.78
N HIS A 275 -2.03 12.31 -5.59
CA HIS A 275 -1.67 13.69 -5.92
C HIS A 275 -2.20 14.74 -4.93
N HIS A 276 -2.98 14.29 -3.94
CA HIS A 276 -3.68 15.16 -2.98
C HIS A 276 -3.29 14.91 -1.52
N GLY A 277 -2.12 14.33 -1.26
CA GLY A 277 -1.60 14.23 0.11
C GLY A 277 -0.61 13.10 0.38
N MET A 278 -0.50 12.11 -0.51
CA MET A 278 0.46 11.01 -0.35
C MET A 278 1.82 11.26 -1.00
N TYR A 279 1.90 12.23 -1.92
CA TYR A 279 3.13 12.69 -2.56
C TYR A 279 4.08 11.53 -2.93
N PRO A 280 3.66 10.61 -3.84
CA PRO A 280 4.50 9.48 -4.19
C PRO A 280 5.81 9.95 -4.83
N PHE A 281 6.90 9.21 -4.66
CA PHE A 281 8.15 9.56 -5.35
C PHE A 281 7.98 9.63 -6.89
N ALA A 282 8.84 10.40 -7.55
CA ALA A 282 8.89 10.50 -9.00
C ALA A 282 9.20 9.13 -9.63
N TRP A 283 8.76 8.90 -10.88
CA TRP A 283 9.01 7.64 -11.60
C TRP A 283 10.50 7.27 -11.65
N HIS A 284 11.37 8.26 -11.87
CA HIS A 284 12.83 8.08 -12.00
C HIS A 284 13.52 7.89 -10.65
N HIS A 285 12.80 8.03 -9.53
CA HIS A 285 13.36 7.92 -8.20
C HIS A 285 13.55 6.45 -7.79
N THR A 286 14.55 6.19 -6.95
CA THR A 286 14.88 4.83 -6.44
C THR A 286 13.75 4.24 -5.59
N TYR A 287 13.12 5.06 -4.76
CA TYR A 287 11.90 4.76 -4.00
C TYR A 287 10.58 4.94 -4.78
N ASP A 288 10.60 4.77 -6.10
CA ASP A 288 9.38 4.76 -6.91
C ASP A 288 8.29 3.83 -6.34
N GLY A 289 7.06 4.34 -6.26
CA GLY A 289 5.91 3.64 -5.69
C GLY A 289 5.67 3.86 -4.19
N TYR A 290 6.65 4.40 -3.46
CA TYR A 290 6.47 4.79 -2.05
C TYR A 290 5.89 6.21 -1.94
N ALA A 291 5.17 6.45 -0.85
CA ALA A 291 4.82 7.80 -0.39
C ALA A 291 6.04 8.47 0.26
N MET A 292 6.24 9.77 0.01
CA MET A 292 7.29 10.54 0.68
C MET A 292 7.02 10.83 2.17
N PRO A 293 5.77 11.15 2.60
CA PRO A 293 5.51 11.45 4.00
C PRO A 293 5.63 10.22 4.91
N ASP A 294 6.19 10.43 6.10
CA ASP A 294 6.11 9.46 7.19
C ASP A 294 4.70 9.52 7.81
N LEU A 295 3.99 8.40 7.78
CA LEU A 295 2.62 8.32 8.31
C LEU A 295 2.58 8.10 9.83
N ASP A 296 3.67 7.62 10.44
CA ASP A 296 3.75 7.45 11.89
C ASP A 296 4.07 8.79 12.58
N SER A 297 4.86 9.64 11.92
CA SER A 297 5.24 10.98 12.38
C SER A 297 5.01 12.03 11.28
N PRO A 298 3.74 12.41 11.01
CA PRO A 298 3.40 13.27 9.88
C PRO A 298 3.86 14.72 10.09
N ASP A 299 4.84 15.15 9.31
CA ASP A 299 5.24 16.56 9.20
C ASP A 299 4.27 17.31 8.28
N ARG A 300 3.38 18.11 8.89
CA ARG A 300 2.37 18.88 8.17
C ARG A 300 2.90 20.19 7.59
N GLU A 301 4.07 20.65 8.02
CA GLU A 301 4.71 21.83 7.44
C GLU A 301 5.34 21.45 6.10
N ALA A 302 6.02 20.30 6.05
CA ALA A 302 6.56 19.74 4.81
C ALA A 302 5.46 19.21 3.88
N TRP A 303 4.40 18.61 4.43
CA TRP A 303 3.35 17.93 3.66
C TRP A 303 1.94 18.46 4.00
N PRO A 304 1.59 19.70 3.58
CA PRO A 304 0.36 20.36 4.01
C PRO A 304 -0.92 19.62 3.59
N LYS A 305 -0.95 18.98 2.41
CA LYS A 305 -2.14 18.26 1.92
C LYS A 305 -2.35 16.91 2.64
N LEU A 306 -1.36 16.43 3.41
CA LEU A 306 -1.42 15.15 4.11
C LEU A 306 -2.63 15.08 5.06
N GLY A 307 -3.02 16.18 5.70
CA GLY A 307 -4.18 16.22 6.61
C GLY A 307 -5.55 15.90 5.97
N THR A 308 -5.62 15.89 4.64
CA THR A 308 -6.83 15.51 3.89
C THR A 308 -6.92 14.02 3.59
N VAL A 309 -5.82 13.28 3.78
CA VAL A 309 -5.75 11.84 3.46
C VAL A 309 -6.62 11.05 4.43
N ARG A 310 -7.38 10.10 3.90
CA ARG A 310 -8.14 9.13 4.69
C ARG A 310 -7.80 7.72 4.25
N GLY A 311 -7.62 6.84 5.22
CA GLY A 311 -7.29 5.44 5.02
C GLY A 311 -8.26 4.49 5.71
N LEU A 312 -8.23 3.25 5.23
CA LEU A 312 -8.95 2.13 5.80
C LEU A 312 -7.96 1.24 6.55
N SER A 313 -8.21 0.98 7.83
CA SER A 313 -7.38 0.10 8.64
C SER A 313 -7.97 -1.31 8.78
N LEU A 314 -7.10 -2.29 8.95
CA LEU A 314 -7.47 -3.60 9.50
C LEU A 314 -6.28 -4.24 10.23
N VAL A 315 -6.59 -5.24 11.05
CA VAL A 315 -5.59 -6.21 11.53
C VAL A 315 -5.88 -7.54 10.83
N LEU A 316 -4.97 -7.93 9.93
CA LEU A 316 -5.05 -9.19 9.22
C LEU A 316 -4.57 -10.33 10.12
N GLN A 317 -5.45 -11.30 10.33
CA GLN A 317 -5.21 -12.45 11.22
C GLN A 317 -4.91 -13.72 10.42
N PRO A 318 -4.25 -14.73 11.02
CA PRO A 318 -4.02 -16.03 10.37
C PRO A 318 -5.30 -16.64 9.77
N GLY A 319 -5.21 -17.12 8.53
CA GLY A 319 -6.32 -17.68 7.75
C GLY A 319 -7.20 -16.66 7.03
N GLN A 320 -6.97 -15.36 7.21
CA GLN A 320 -7.68 -14.30 6.47
C GLN A 320 -6.95 -13.93 5.18
N LEU A 321 -7.72 -13.51 4.18
CA LEU A 321 -7.20 -12.98 2.92
C LEU A 321 -7.56 -11.51 2.78
N LEU A 322 -6.61 -10.68 2.39
CA LEU A 322 -6.84 -9.28 2.04
C LEU A 322 -6.56 -9.07 0.55
N PHE A 323 -7.60 -8.67 -0.18
CA PHE A 323 -7.44 -8.19 -1.54
C PHE A 323 -7.05 -6.71 -1.53
N ILE A 324 -5.95 -6.38 -2.20
CA ILE A 324 -5.47 -5.01 -2.39
C ILE A 324 -5.48 -4.74 -3.90
N PRO A 325 -6.40 -3.88 -4.39
CA PRO A 325 -6.44 -3.50 -5.79
C PRO A 325 -5.16 -2.74 -6.19
N ALA A 326 -4.81 -2.80 -7.47
CA ALA A 326 -3.72 -2.02 -8.04
C ALA A 326 -3.84 -0.53 -7.66
N TYR A 327 -2.68 0.08 -7.42
CA TYR A 327 -2.47 1.47 -7.05
C TYR A 327 -2.94 1.89 -5.65
N TRP A 328 -3.55 1.00 -4.86
CA TRP A 328 -3.77 1.27 -3.44
C TRP A 328 -2.45 1.25 -2.67
N PHE A 329 -2.22 2.30 -1.86
CA PHE A 329 -1.07 2.35 -0.97
C PHE A 329 -1.33 1.45 0.22
N ALA A 330 -0.38 0.55 0.50
CA ALA A 330 -0.42 -0.29 1.69
C ALA A 330 0.74 0.08 2.62
N HIS A 331 0.40 0.42 3.85
CA HIS A 331 1.33 0.66 4.93
C HIS A 331 1.14 -0.46 5.97
N VAL A 332 2.15 -1.30 6.15
CA VAL A 332 2.02 -2.60 6.83
C VAL A 332 2.96 -2.66 8.02
N GLN A 333 2.42 -2.97 9.19
CA GLN A 333 3.18 -3.23 10.41
C GLN A 333 3.03 -4.69 10.83
N ASP A 334 4.16 -5.37 11.07
CA ASP A 334 4.21 -6.68 11.70
C ASP A 334 4.03 -6.55 13.23
N MET A 335 3.02 -7.23 13.80
CA MET A 335 2.66 -7.05 15.21
C MET A 335 3.26 -8.11 16.15
N ASP A 336 3.40 -9.33 15.66
CA ASP A 336 3.88 -10.47 16.43
C ASP A 336 5.38 -10.73 16.17
N GLN A 337 6.00 -11.61 16.97
CA GLN A 337 7.45 -11.89 16.90
C GLN A 337 7.92 -12.32 15.51
N ALA A 338 7.16 -13.23 14.90
CA ALA A 338 7.33 -13.65 13.53
C ALA A 338 5.98 -13.60 12.82
N THR A 339 5.95 -13.01 11.64
CA THR A 339 4.78 -13.04 10.75
C THR A 339 5.14 -13.79 9.48
N THR A 340 4.19 -14.56 8.94
CA THR A 340 4.34 -15.22 7.64
C THR A 340 3.11 -14.93 6.80
N THR A 341 3.31 -14.38 5.60
CA THR A 341 2.25 -14.04 4.66
C THR A 341 2.64 -14.50 3.26
N LEU A 342 1.70 -15.11 2.54
CA LEU A 342 1.83 -15.36 1.11
C LEU A 342 1.16 -14.21 0.34
N VAL A 343 1.88 -13.62 -0.60
CA VAL A 343 1.41 -12.53 -1.44
C VAL A 343 1.27 -13.03 -2.86
N PHE A 344 0.02 -13.23 -3.30
CA PHE A 344 -0.29 -13.57 -4.69
C PHE A 344 -0.41 -12.28 -5.48
N THR A 345 0.43 -12.12 -6.50
CA THR A 345 0.35 -10.99 -7.44
C THR A 345 -0.30 -11.48 -8.72
N PHE A 346 -1.29 -10.73 -9.22
CA PHE A 346 -1.99 -11.08 -10.45
C PHE A 346 -1.52 -10.24 -11.63
N SER A 347 -1.56 -10.83 -12.82
CA SER A 347 -1.47 -10.10 -14.08
C SER A 347 -2.71 -9.21 -14.29
N MET A 348 -2.70 -8.41 -15.35
CA MET A 348 -3.83 -7.56 -15.69
C MET A 348 -5.04 -8.44 -16.04
N GLY A 349 -6.09 -8.34 -15.22
CA GLY A 349 -7.36 -9.03 -15.44
C GLY A 349 -8.32 -8.24 -16.34
N LEU A 350 -9.57 -8.69 -16.40
CA LEU A 350 -10.67 -8.00 -17.09
C LEU A 350 -11.45 -7.05 -16.15
N ARG A 351 -11.00 -6.92 -14.91
CA ARG A 351 -11.58 -6.03 -13.89
C ARG A 351 -11.25 -4.58 -14.20
N LEU A 352 -12.28 -3.72 -14.24
CA LEU A 352 -12.10 -2.29 -14.44
C LEU A 352 -11.33 -1.67 -13.26
N GLN A 353 -10.32 -0.86 -13.56
CA GLN A 353 -9.59 -0.07 -12.57
C GLN A 353 -10.36 1.21 -12.22
N SER A 354 -10.13 1.77 -11.04
CA SER A 354 -10.71 3.06 -10.67
C SER A 354 -10.08 4.19 -11.48
N GLN A 355 -10.83 5.27 -11.71
CA GLN A 355 -10.33 6.46 -12.40
C GLN A 355 -9.06 7.03 -11.75
N ALA A 356 -9.00 7.03 -10.41
CA ALA A 356 -7.80 7.47 -9.69
C ALA A 356 -6.59 6.54 -9.89
N ALA A 357 -6.80 5.22 -9.96
CA ALA A 357 -5.74 4.26 -10.28
C ALA A 357 -5.21 4.47 -11.71
N LEU A 358 -6.11 4.70 -12.68
CA LEU A 358 -5.74 5.05 -14.05
C LEU A 358 -5.00 6.38 -14.11
N GLY A 359 -5.41 7.38 -13.34
CA GLY A 359 -4.70 8.66 -13.20
C GLY A 359 -3.25 8.45 -12.78
N LEU A 360 -3.00 7.62 -11.77
CA LEU A 360 -1.65 7.30 -11.31
C LEU A 360 -0.87 6.44 -12.32
N ALA A 361 -1.53 5.60 -13.12
CA ALA A 361 -0.89 4.86 -14.21
C ALA A 361 -0.40 5.80 -15.33
N VAL A 362 -1.27 6.72 -15.74
CA VAL A 362 -0.99 7.73 -16.78
C VAL A 362 0.07 8.72 -16.32
N SER A 363 0.02 9.17 -15.05
CA SER A 363 0.99 10.11 -14.50
C SER A 363 2.41 9.56 -14.63
N ARG A 364 2.59 8.27 -14.36
CA ARG A 364 3.86 7.56 -14.47
C ARG A 364 4.36 7.46 -15.91
N LEU A 365 3.46 7.13 -16.84
CA LEU A 365 3.78 7.04 -18.27
C LEU A 365 4.25 8.41 -18.79
N ILE A 366 3.56 9.48 -18.38
CA ILE A 366 3.90 10.86 -18.74
C ILE A 366 5.27 11.26 -18.18
N GLU A 367 5.56 10.97 -16.91
CA GLU A 367 6.87 11.25 -16.30
C GLU A 367 8.02 10.51 -16.99
N GLU A 368 7.80 9.27 -17.38
CA GLU A 368 8.75 8.47 -18.15
C GLU A 368 8.97 9.09 -19.53
N ARG A 369 7.91 9.38 -20.27
CA ARG A 369 7.95 9.97 -21.62
C ARG A 369 8.68 11.30 -21.65
N VAL A 370 8.29 12.23 -20.77
CA VAL A 370 8.93 13.55 -20.68
C VAL A 370 10.39 13.41 -20.22
N GLY A 371 10.67 12.49 -19.29
CA GLY A 371 12.03 12.22 -18.82
C GLY A 371 12.94 11.68 -19.92
N LEU A 372 12.43 10.82 -20.80
CA LEU A 372 13.16 10.29 -21.96
C LEU A 372 13.41 11.37 -23.03
N ALA A 373 12.49 12.32 -23.20
CA ALA A 373 12.59 13.36 -24.22
C ALA A 373 13.53 14.51 -23.82
N GLU A 374 13.44 14.98 -22.57
CA GLU A 374 14.09 16.23 -22.13
C GLU A 374 15.05 16.06 -20.96
N GLY A 375 15.01 14.92 -20.27
CA GLY A 375 15.82 14.63 -19.10
C GLY A 375 15.05 14.77 -17.78
N MET A 376 15.52 14.06 -16.76
CA MET A 376 14.83 13.89 -15.47
C MET A 376 14.65 15.22 -14.70
N ALA A 377 15.62 16.14 -14.82
CA ALA A 377 15.59 17.44 -14.16
C ALA A 377 14.50 18.37 -14.73
N ASP A 378 14.21 18.23 -16.02
CA ASP A 378 13.29 19.11 -16.75
C ASP A 378 11.86 18.55 -16.81
N VAL A 379 11.59 17.37 -16.22
CA VAL A 379 10.25 16.77 -16.21
C VAL A 379 9.22 17.74 -15.63
N ARG A 380 9.46 18.28 -14.42
CA ARG A 380 8.55 19.25 -13.80
C ARG A 380 8.33 20.47 -14.69
N LYS A 381 9.40 21.02 -15.26
CA LYS A 381 9.35 22.20 -16.11
C LYS A 381 8.42 21.97 -17.31
N TRP A 382 8.61 20.86 -18.02
CA TRP A 382 7.81 20.54 -19.20
C TRP A 382 6.35 20.22 -18.89
N LEU A 383 6.07 19.53 -17.77
CA LEU A 383 4.68 19.31 -17.34
C LEU A 383 3.96 20.62 -17.03
N LEU A 384 4.65 21.60 -16.43
CA LEU A 384 4.09 22.93 -16.20
C LEU A 384 3.89 23.71 -17.50
N ILE A 385 4.85 23.67 -18.43
CA ILE A 385 4.73 24.32 -19.74
C ILE A 385 3.49 23.79 -20.49
N ILE A 386 3.31 22.47 -20.52
CA ILE A 386 2.14 21.83 -21.13
C ILE A 386 0.87 22.20 -20.36
N GLY A 387 0.89 22.16 -19.03
CA GLY A 387 -0.27 22.50 -18.20
C GLY A 387 -0.75 23.95 -18.34
N TYR A 388 0.16 24.89 -18.60
CA TYR A 388 -0.16 26.31 -18.81
C TYR A 388 -0.38 26.69 -20.27
N ASP A 389 -0.29 25.75 -21.21
CA ASP A 389 -0.35 26.00 -22.65
C ASP A 389 0.71 27.03 -23.11
N ASP A 390 1.90 27.04 -22.48
CA ASP A 390 2.99 28.00 -22.73
C ASP A 390 4.03 27.49 -23.76
N GLU A 391 3.69 26.43 -24.51
CA GLU A 391 4.65 25.65 -25.30
C GLU A 391 5.26 26.48 -26.45
N GLU A 392 4.50 27.43 -27.02
CA GLU A 392 4.94 28.29 -28.12
C GLU A 392 6.26 29.03 -27.81
N ASN A 393 6.47 29.42 -26.55
CA ASN A 393 7.68 30.13 -26.12
C ASN A 393 8.93 29.24 -26.00
N TRP A 394 8.75 27.91 -26.05
CA TRP A 394 9.81 26.93 -25.80
C TRP A 394 10.08 25.97 -26.99
N LEU A 395 9.29 26.10 -28.05
CA LEU A 395 9.31 25.22 -29.22
C LEU A 395 9.89 25.93 -30.45
N ASP A 396 11.04 25.47 -30.92
CA ASP A 396 11.60 25.86 -32.23
C ASP A 396 11.33 24.77 -33.27
N ILE A 397 10.20 24.90 -33.99
CA ILE A 397 9.70 23.94 -34.99
C ILE A 397 10.71 23.76 -36.14
N GLY A 398 11.61 24.72 -36.37
CA GLY A 398 12.67 24.62 -37.38
C GLY A 398 13.73 23.55 -37.06
N THR A 399 13.73 23.01 -35.85
CA THR A 399 14.73 22.03 -35.39
C THR A 399 14.12 20.63 -35.18
N VAL A 400 14.93 19.60 -35.37
CA VAL A 400 14.56 18.20 -35.04
C VAL A 400 14.16 18.07 -33.57
N LYS A 401 14.82 18.83 -32.67
CA LYS A 401 14.51 18.82 -31.24
C LYS A 401 13.15 19.47 -30.96
N GLY A 402 12.84 20.60 -31.57
CA GLY A 402 11.53 21.25 -31.42
C GLY A 402 10.40 20.40 -31.96
N TYR A 403 10.58 19.73 -33.12
CA TYR A 403 9.59 18.78 -33.62
C TYR A 403 9.32 17.64 -32.62
N LYS A 404 10.36 17.03 -32.05
CA LYS A 404 10.20 15.99 -31.02
C LYS A 404 9.43 16.49 -29.79
N ARG A 405 9.67 17.73 -29.37
CA ARG A 405 8.96 18.36 -28.25
C ARG A 405 7.49 18.60 -28.57
N VAL A 406 7.15 19.03 -29.78
CA VAL A 406 5.75 19.16 -30.23
C VAL A 406 5.02 17.82 -30.13
N VAL A 407 5.63 16.76 -30.68
CA VAL A 407 5.07 15.40 -30.63
C VAL A 407 4.88 14.94 -29.17
N MET A 408 5.90 15.12 -28.33
CA MET A 408 5.81 14.80 -26.90
C MET A 408 4.66 15.54 -26.20
N CYS A 409 4.51 16.86 -26.41
CA CYS A 409 3.45 17.65 -25.79
C CYS A 409 2.06 17.16 -26.25
N GLN A 410 1.91 16.86 -27.55
CA GLN A 410 0.67 16.30 -28.09
C GLN A 410 0.37 14.93 -27.49
N GLU A 411 1.35 14.02 -27.44
CA GLU A 411 1.18 12.68 -26.86
C GLU A 411 0.78 12.73 -25.39
N VAL A 412 1.33 13.66 -24.61
CA VAL A 412 0.92 13.85 -23.20
C VAL A 412 -0.56 14.20 -23.10
N ARG A 413 -1.05 15.12 -23.93
CA ARG A 413 -2.47 15.54 -23.91
C ARG A 413 -3.40 14.43 -24.39
N GLU A 414 -3.05 13.77 -25.48
CA GLU A 414 -3.85 12.68 -26.04
C GLU A 414 -3.96 11.50 -25.08
N GLU A 415 -2.88 11.16 -24.36
CA GLU A 415 -2.91 10.10 -23.34
C GLU A 415 -3.89 10.43 -22.20
N ILE A 416 -3.84 11.67 -21.69
CA ILE A 416 -4.74 12.12 -20.62
C ILE A 416 -6.20 12.04 -21.08
N ARG A 417 -6.51 12.55 -22.29
CA ARG A 417 -7.87 12.50 -22.85
C ARG A 417 -8.34 11.08 -23.10
N THR A 418 -7.47 10.22 -23.63
CA THR A 418 -7.83 8.83 -23.97
C THR A 418 -8.13 8.02 -22.72
N VAL A 419 -7.34 8.18 -21.65
CA VAL A 419 -7.46 7.33 -20.45
C VAL A 419 -8.40 7.92 -19.41
N LEU A 420 -8.35 9.23 -19.16
CA LEU A 420 -9.17 9.92 -18.15
C LEU A 420 -10.44 10.58 -18.74
N GLY A 421 -10.56 10.61 -20.07
CA GLY A 421 -11.69 11.17 -20.78
C GLY A 421 -11.56 12.66 -21.10
N GLU A 422 -12.27 13.09 -22.13
CA GLU A 422 -12.29 14.47 -22.67
C GLU A 422 -12.70 15.56 -21.67
N GLN A 423 -13.42 15.19 -20.61
CA GLN A 423 -13.89 16.13 -19.59
C GLN A 423 -12.81 16.48 -18.54
N THR A 424 -11.67 15.77 -18.56
CA THR A 424 -10.60 15.99 -17.58
C THR A 424 -9.84 17.27 -17.89
N CYS A 425 -9.75 18.18 -16.91
CA CYS A 425 -8.91 19.37 -17.03
C CYS A 425 -7.42 18.97 -17.00
N ILE A 426 -6.78 18.97 -18.17
CA ILE A 426 -5.36 18.60 -18.34
C ILE A 426 -4.48 19.47 -17.44
N LYS A 427 -4.75 20.77 -17.39
CA LYS A 427 -4.03 21.73 -16.55
C LYS A 427 -4.04 21.33 -15.08
N ASP A 428 -5.22 21.12 -14.50
CA ASP A 428 -5.36 20.79 -13.08
C ASP A 428 -4.71 19.45 -12.75
N PHE A 429 -4.83 18.47 -13.65
CA PHE A 429 -4.18 17.17 -13.50
C PHE A 429 -2.64 17.27 -13.49
N LEU A 430 -2.06 17.96 -14.48
CA LEU A 430 -0.61 18.14 -14.58
C LEU A 430 -0.04 18.98 -13.41
N LEU A 431 -0.79 19.98 -12.94
CA LEU A 431 -0.43 20.75 -11.73
C LEU A 431 -0.44 19.86 -10.49
N ALA A 432 -1.51 19.08 -10.28
CA ALA A 432 -1.59 18.14 -9.16
C ALA A 432 -0.47 17.08 -9.17
N MET A 433 -0.03 16.64 -10.36
CA MET A 433 1.13 15.74 -10.50
C MET A 433 2.45 16.38 -10.03
N CYS A 434 2.59 17.70 -10.15
CA CYS A 434 3.83 18.44 -9.88
C CYS A 434 3.92 18.98 -8.45
N ASP A 435 2.81 19.47 -7.91
CA ASP A 435 2.73 20.16 -6.61
C ASP A 435 3.41 19.39 -5.48
N ASP A 436 4.45 20.01 -4.89
CA ASP A 436 5.31 19.50 -3.80
C ASP A 436 5.87 18.09 -4.01
N ARG A 437 5.77 17.53 -5.22
CA ARG A 437 6.17 16.16 -5.55
C ARG A 437 7.43 16.11 -6.40
N LEU A 438 7.46 16.84 -7.51
CA LEU A 438 8.57 16.83 -8.47
C LEU A 438 9.58 17.96 -8.20
N GLN A 439 9.67 18.40 -6.95
CA GLN A 439 10.60 19.45 -6.55
C GLN A 439 12.04 18.93 -6.64
N PRO A 440 13.03 19.81 -6.88
CA PRO A 440 14.44 19.45 -6.70
C PRO A 440 14.61 18.82 -5.33
N THR A 441 15.45 17.80 -5.20
CA THR A 441 15.60 16.98 -3.98
C THR A 441 16.87 17.34 -3.19
N PRO A 442 17.10 18.59 -2.73
CA PRO A 442 18.29 18.93 -1.96
C PRO A 442 18.33 18.19 -0.62
N TRP A 443 17.21 17.62 -0.17
CA TRP A 443 17.13 16.80 1.04
C TRP A 443 17.61 15.36 0.89
N LEU A 444 17.81 14.85 -0.33
CA LEU A 444 18.09 13.43 -0.57
C LEU A 444 19.37 12.93 0.13
N ASN A 445 20.32 13.85 0.35
CA ASN A 445 21.62 13.60 0.98
C ASN A 445 21.95 14.65 2.05
N LYS A 446 20.95 15.32 2.66
CA LYS A 446 21.16 16.39 3.65
C LYS A 446 22.03 15.95 4.84
N ASP A 447 21.88 14.69 5.26
CA ASP A 447 22.60 14.13 6.39
C ASP A 447 23.93 13.46 6.00
N PHE A 448 24.18 13.29 4.69
CA PHE A 448 25.39 12.67 4.20
C PHE A 448 26.53 13.68 4.12
N ARG A 449 27.56 13.48 4.94
CA ARG A 449 28.82 14.23 4.86
C ARG A 449 29.82 13.44 4.04
N GLU A 450 30.23 13.99 2.90
CA GLU A 450 31.16 13.34 2.00
C GLU A 450 32.56 13.29 2.64
N PRO A 451 33.10 12.11 3.00
CA PRO A 451 34.35 12.05 3.78
C PRO A 451 35.57 12.55 2.99
N LEU A 452 35.48 12.56 1.65
CA LEU A 452 36.55 12.99 0.75
C LEU A 452 36.54 14.50 0.46
N TYR A 453 35.45 15.19 0.74
CA TYR A 453 35.33 16.64 0.63
C TYR A 453 34.95 17.22 1.99
N LEU A 454 35.95 17.31 2.87
CA LEU A 454 35.95 18.28 3.97
C LEU A 454 36.06 19.69 3.37
N THR A 455 35.07 20.11 2.61
CA THR A 455 34.93 21.50 2.12
C THR A 455 34.23 22.39 3.13
N ASP A 456 33.81 21.83 4.28
CA ASP A 456 33.45 22.62 5.44
C ASP A 456 34.66 23.46 5.86
N LYS A 457 34.53 24.79 5.77
CA LYS A 457 35.41 25.70 6.50
C LYS A 457 35.40 25.22 7.95
N VAL A 458 36.56 24.82 8.47
CA VAL A 458 36.71 24.47 9.88
C VAL A 458 36.10 25.59 10.69
N LEU A 459 34.95 25.32 11.32
CA LEU A 459 34.28 26.27 12.17
C LEU A 459 35.12 26.29 13.46
N GLN A 460 36.07 27.23 13.52
CA GLN A 460 36.83 27.47 14.74
C GLN A 460 35.87 28.03 15.78
N LEU A 461 35.28 27.13 16.55
CA LEU A 461 34.54 27.50 17.74
C LEU A 461 35.57 28.00 18.77
N PRO A 462 35.35 29.16 19.40
CA PRO A 462 36.19 29.59 20.51
C PRO A 462 36.14 28.52 21.58
N ASP A 463 37.32 28.15 22.11
CA ASP A 463 37.40 27.16 23.17
C ASP A 463 36.73 27.72 24.43
N THR A 464 35.54 27.21 24.74
CA THR A 464 34.74 27.58 25.92
C THR A 464 34.95 26.62 27.08
N ARG A 465 35.95 25.74 26.99
CA ARG A 465 36.32 24.83 28.07
C ARG A 465 36.91 25.63 29.22
N SER A 466 36.42 25.36 30.42
CA SER A 466 37.07 25.81 31.66
C SER A 466 38.36 25.00 31.90
N ASP A 467 39.24 25.48 32.79
CA ASP A 467 40.48 24.77 33.14
C ASP A 467 40.22 23.33 33.66
N GLU A 468 39.05 23.10 34.27
CA GLU A 468 38.60 21.77 34.71
C GLU A 468 38.15 20.88 33.54
N ASP A 469 37.45 21.45 32.54
CA ASP A 469 37.02 20.73 31.32
C ASP A 469 38.21 20.27 30.47
N ILE A 470 39.30 21.05 30.50
CA ILE A 470 40.57 20.68 29.83
C ILE A 470 41.23 19.49 30.54
N ARG A 471 41.15 19.47 31.88
CA ARG A 471 41.77 18.43 32.71
C ARG A 471 40.97 17.12 32.69
N TYR A 472 39.66 17.19 32.44
CA TYR A 472 38.75 16.04 32.39
C TYR A 472 37.84 16.10 31.15
N PRO A 473 38.33 15.66 29.98
CA PRO A 473 37.62 15.76 28.70
C PRO A 473 36.27 15.03 28.67
N GLU A 474 36.13 14.00 29.51
CA GLU A 474 34.91 13.19 29.70
C GLU A 474 33.73 14.04 30.18
N LEU A 475 33.96 15.00 31.08
CA LEU A 475 32.91 15.87 31.65
C LEU A 475 32.37 16.86 30.61
N PHE A 476 33.26 17.36 29.75
CA PHE A 476 32.87 18.26 28.66
C PHE A 476 32.00 17.55 27.61
N ARG A 477 32.30 16.29 27.28
CA ARG A 477 31.45 15.46 26.40
C ARG A 477 30.06 15.28 26.98
N HIS A 478 29.95 14.91 28.25
CA HIS A 478 28.65 14.78 28.93
C HIS A 478 27.87 16.09 28.97
N ARG A 479 28.54 17.24 29.12
CA ARG A 479 27.90 18.56 29.09
C ARG A 479 27.35 18.92 27.72
N ILE A 480 28.06 18.56 26.64
CA ILE A 480 27.59 18.78 25.26
C ILE A 480 26.41 17.85 24.94
N GLU A 481 26.48 16.58 25.34
CA GLU A 481 25.39 15.62 25.16
C GLU A 481 24.12 15.98 25.93
N ALA A 482 24.24 16.71 27.04
CA ALA A 482 23.10 17.20 27.81
C ALA A 482 22.51 18.53 27.30
N ALA A 483 23.20 19.23 26.40
CA ALA A 483 22.78 20.52 25.83
C ALA A 483 22.10 20.39 24.45
N HIS A 484 22.11 19.19 23.88
CA HIS A 484 21.33 18.77 22.71
C HIS A 484 20.17 17.87 23.13
#